data_AF-A0A951ZFS8-F1
#
_entry.id   AF-A0A951ZFS8-F1
#
_cell.length_a   1.000
_cell.length_b   1.000
_cell.length_c   1.000
_cell.angle_alpha   90.00
_cell.angle_beta   90.00
_cell.angle_gamma   90.00
#
_symmetry.space_group_name_H-M   'P 1'
#
loop_
_entity.id
_entity.type
_entity.pdbx_description
1 polymer ?
#
loop_
_entity_poly.entity_id
_entity_poly.type
_entity_poly.pdbx_seq_one_letter_code
_entity_poly.pdbx_strand_id
1 'polypeptide(L)'
;EEAEVRSQWLDRANAVGRAQARHLWITLITALFFFALGHSALAGQEVSVPIVNLKLDAQSVLAAGPAILALLIIAALGSMQAWGEALEHYAGVNWSSVADRLDHSPTVLDFALYTTRSWPPALNGAAKLLGYPAFLAIALMEALWLSRWLWLSTAPGRNFFLAVAAPLLLCAGTLLLRMFWLRLKGMFPKEDDG
;
A
#
# COMPACT_ATOMS: atom_id res chain seq x y z
N GLU A 1 10.86 -35.52 -3.97
CA GLU A 1 11.58 -34.43 -3.27
C GLU A 1 11.35 -33.08 -3.94
N GLU A 2 11.78 -32.87 -5.20
CA GLU A 2 11.56 -31.58 -5.90
C GLU A 2 10.08 -31.18 -6.05
N ALA A 3 9.19 -32.15 -6.30
CA ALA A 3 7.75 -31.90 -6.40
C ALA A 3 7.13 -31.46 -5.07
N GLU A 4 7.65 -31.95 -3.95
CA GLU A 4 7.17 -31.63 -2.60
C GLU A 4 7.68 -30.26 -2.14
N VAL A 5 8.94 -29.94 -2.46
CA VAL A 5 9.49 -28.60 -2.25
C VAL A 5 8.70 -27.56 -3.06
N ARG A 6 8.38 -27.87 -4.33
CA ARG A 6 7.55 -27.00 -5.17
C ARG A 6 6.16 -26.77 -4.58
N SER A 7 5.48 -27.81 -4.09
CA SER A 7 4.15 -27.65 -3.50
C SER A 7 4.20 -26.81 -2.21
N GLN A 8 5.21 -27.01 -1.35
CA GLN A 8 5.37 -26.19 -0.14
C GLN A 8 5.61 -24.70 -0.44
N TRP A 9 6.40 -24.39 -1.48
CA TRP A 9 6.59 -23.00 -1.91
C TRP A 9 5.31 -22.38 -2.47
N LEU A 10 4.52 -23.14 -3.23
CA LEU A 10 3.23 -22.68 -3.74
C LEU A 10 2.21 -22.45 -2.61
N ASP A 11 2.20 -23.30 -1.58
CA ASP A 11 1.33 -23.10 -0.41
C ASP A 11 1.69 -21.83 0.36
N ARG A 12 2.99 -21.56 0.54
CA ARG A 12 3.49 -20.32 1.13
C ARG A 12 3.12 -19.12 0.28
N ALA A 13 3.29 -19.19 -1.04
CA ALA A 13 2.89 -18.14 -1.96
C ALA A 13 1.38 -17.86 -1.83
N ASN A 14 0.54 -18.88 -1.88
CA ASN A 14 -0.91 -18.73 -1.71
C ASN A 14 -1.31 -18.14 -0.36
N ALA A 15 -0.56 -18.45 0.72
CA ALA A 15 -0.75 -17.82 2.02
C ALA A 15 -0.41 -16.33 2.00
N VAL A 16 0.69 -15.95 1.33
CA VAL A 16 1.09 -14.54 1.12
C VAL A 16 0.04 -13.79 0.30
N GLY A 17 -0.47 -14.38 -0.78
CA GLY A 17 -1.54 -13.80 -1.58
C GLY A 17 -2.83 -13.55 -0.78
N ARG A 18 -3.23 -14.48 0.11
CA ARG A 18 -4.36 -14.26 1.04
C ARG A 18 -4.08 -13.17 2.07
N ALA A 19 -2.84 -13.04 2.51
CA ALA A 19 -2.44 -12.00 3.45
C ALA A 19 -2.42 -10.61 2.81
N GLN A 20 -2.18 -10.50 1.51
CA GLN A 20 -2.12 -9.23 0.77
C GLN A 20 -3.38 -8.38 0.95
N ALA A 21 -4.58 -8.98 0.82
CA ALA A 21 -5.84 -8.28 1.05
C ALA A 21 -5.92 -7.67 2.46
N ARG A 22 -5.39 -8.39 3.47
CA ARG A 22 -5.35 -7.91 4.86
C ARG A 22 -4.38 -6.74 5.03
N HIS A 23 -3.23 -6.76 4.36
CA HIS A 23 -2.27 -5.65 4.41
C HIS A 23 -2.89 -4.37 3.85
N LEU A 24 -3.66 -4.45 2.77
CA LEU A 24 -4.33 -3.28 2.20
C LEU A 24 -5.43 -2.72 3.12
N TRP A 25 -6.18 -3.60 3.78
CA TRP A 25 -7.14 -3.20 4.81
C TRP A 25 -6.46 -2.51 5.99
N ILE A 26 -5.33 -3.05 6.46
CA ILE A 26 -4.55 -2.44 7.53
C ILE A 26 -4.04 -1.07 7.07
N THR A 27 -3.45 -0.96 5.88
CA THR A 27 -2.99 0.31 5.31
C THR A 27 -4.13 1.32 5.23
N LEU A 28 -5.33 0.91 4.82
CA LEU A 28 -6.49 1.81 4.76
C LEU A 28 -6.89 2.31 6.14
N ILE A 29 -7.06 1.41 7.10
CA ILE A 29 -7.47 1.78 8.46
C ILE A 29 -6.42 2.69 9.08
N THR A 30 -5.14 2.40 8.87
CA THR A 30 -4.03 3.22 9.36
C THR A 30 -3.97 4.59 8.69
N ALA A 31 -4.20 4.66 7.37
CA ALA A 31 -4.33 5.92 6.64
C ALA A 31 -5.49 6.76 7.19
N LEU A 32 -6.71 6.19 7.26
CA LEU A 32 -7.86 6.89 7.83
C LEU A 32 -7.63 7.37 9.27
N PHE A 33 -6.95 6.55 10.08
CA PHE A 33 -6.56 6.92 11.44
C PHE A 33 -5.63 8.14 11.46
N PHE A 34 -4.54 8.13 10.67
CA PHE A 34 -3.60 9.26 10.63
C PHE A 34 -4.20 10.51 9.99
N PHE A 35 -5.07 10.35 8.99
CA PHE A 35 -5.82 11.44 8.39
C PHE A 35 -6.73 12.13 9.42
N ALA A 36 -7.53 11.35 10.16
CA ALA A 36 -8.40 11.86 11.21
C ALA A 36 -7.58 12.48 12.35
N LEU A 37 -6.51 11.81 12.78
CA LEU A 37 -5.60 12.31 13.81
C LEU A 37 -4.93 13.62 13.39
N GLY A 38 -4.52 13.76 12.13
CA GLY A 38 -3.95 14.99 11.60
C GLY A 38 -4.92 16.15 11.71
N HIS A 39 -6.19 15.95 11.34
CA HIS A 39 -7.22 16.97 11.46
C HIS A 39 -7.53 17.32 12.92
N SER A 40 -7.60 16.34 13.82
CA SER A 40 -7.88 16.56 15.25
C SER A 40 -6.70 17.17 16.01
N ALA A 41 -5.47 16.76 15.71
CA ALA A 41 -4.26 17.29 16.34
C ALA A 41 -3.94 18.72 15.88
N LEU A 42 -4.21 19.04 14.61
CA LEU A 42 -4.16 20.42 14.10
C LEU A 42 -5.20 21.33 14.78
N ALA A 43 -6.30 20.75 15.29
CA ALA A 43 -7.32 21.45 16.06
C ALA A 43 -6.99 21.55 17.57
N GLY A 44 -5.83 21.07 18.02
CA GLY A 44 -5.36 21.20 19.40
C GLY A 44 -6.05 20.29 20.42
N GLN A 45 -6.70 19.21 19.97
CA GLN A 45 -7.38 18.27 20.87
C GLN A 45 -6.42 17.20 21.41
N GLU A 46 -6.40 17.00 22.73
CA GLU A 46 -5.66 15.92 23.37
C GLU A 46 -6.32 14.56 23.08
N VAL A 47 -5.57 13.64 22.48
CA VAL A 47 -6.06 12.29 22.17
C VAL A 47 -5.72 11.36 23.33
N SER A 48 -6.73 10.97 24.11
CA SER A 48 -6.57 9.94 25.14
C SER A 48 -6.75 8.55 24.55
N VAL A 49 -5.78 7.65 24.75
CA VAL A 49 -5.90 6.23 24.37
C VAL A 49 -6.57 5.50 25.54
N PRO A 50 -7.80 4.97 25.41
CA PRO A 50 -8.59 4.53 26.56
C PRO A 50 -8.14 3.22 27.22
N ILE A 51 -7.18 2.48 26.63
CA ILE A 51 -6.79 1.14 27.10
C ILE A 51 -5.53 1.18 27.98
N VAL A 52 -4.70 2.22 27.82
CA VAL A 52 -3.48 2.39 28.57
C VAL A 52 -3.49 3.84 29.04
N ASN A 53 -3.52 4.09 30.35
CA ASN A 53 -3.46 5.44 30.95
C ASN A 53 -2.14 6.20 30.65
N LEU A 54 -1.50 5.94 29.51
CA LEU A 54 -0.41 6.70 28.94
C LEU A 54 -1.00 7.91 28.21
N LYS A 55 -0.69 9.11 28.70
CA LYS A 55 -0.88 10.35 27.95
C LYS A 55 0.18 10.42 26.84
N LEU A 56 -0.10 9.75 25.73
CA LEU A 56 0.69 9.90 24.52
C LEU A 56 0.37 11.26 23.91
N ASP A 57 1.40 12.09 23.75
CA ASP A 57 1.29 13.35 23.02
C ASP A 57 0.86 13.06 21.58
N ALA A 58 -0.27 13.63 21.16
CA ALA A 58 -0.86 13.41 19.85
C ALA A 58 0.10 13.78 18.71
N GLN A 59 0.99 14.76 18.94
CA GLN A 59 2.00 15.15 17.96
C GLN A 59 3.07 14.08 17.78
N SER A 60 3.48 13.42 18.86
CA SER A 60 4.43 12.30 18.83
C SER A 60 3.86 11.10 18.05
N VAL A 61 2.57 10.80 18.24
CA VAL A 61 1.88 9.73 17.49
C VAL A 61 1.78 10.11 16.01
N LEU A 62 1.40 11.35 15.71
CA LEU A 62 1.29 11.84 14.33
C LEU A 62 2.66 11.86 13.61
N ALA A 63 3.74 12.16 14.34
CA ALA A 63 5.10 12.14 13.82
C ALA A 63 5.56 10.75 13.36
N ALA A 64 5.05 9.67 13.95
CA ALA A 64 5.33 8.30 13.52
C ALA A 64 4.57 7.89 12.24
N GLY A 65 3.48 8.61 11.91
CA GLY A 65 2.59 8.29 10.80
C GLY A 65 3.27 8.06 9.45
N PRO A 66 4.15 8.97 8.98
CA PRO A 66 4.82 8.78 7.70
C PRO A 66 5.64 7.49 7.60
N ALA A 67 6.38 7.14 8.67
CA ALA A 67 7.21 5.94 8.70
C ALA A 67 6.34 4.67 8.71
N ILE A 68 5.26 4.67 9.49
CA ILE A 68 4.33 3.53 9.58
C ILE A 68 3.63 3.31 8.23
N LEU A 69 3.10 4.37 7.61
CA LEU A 69 2.44 4.28 6.31
C LEU A 69 3.41 3.81 5.22
N ALA A 70 4.62 4.36 5.17
CA ALA A 70 5.64 3.94 4.21
C ALA A 70 6.02 2.46 4.38
N LEU A 71 6.17 1.99 5.63
CA LEU A 71 6.45 0.58 5.93
C LEU A 71 5.31 -0.34 5.48
N LEU A 72 4.06 0.04 5.73
CA LEU A 72 2.89 -0.73 5.31
C LEU A 72 2.78 -0.80 3.77
N ILE A 73 3.10 0.29 3.07
CA ILE A 73 3.16 0.31 1.60
C ILE A 73 4.26 -0.62 1.09
N ILE A 74 5.47 -0.56 1.67
CA ILE A 74 6.57 -1.46 1.31
C ILE A 74 6.18 -2.92 1.57
N ALA A 75 5.58 -3.22 2.72
CA ALA A 75 5.14 -4.57 3.05
C ALA A 75 4.10 -5.10 2.06
N ALA A 76 3.12 -4.27 1.70
CA ALA A 76 2.12 -4.61 0.69
C ALA A 76 2.78 -4.87 -0.67
N LEU A 77 3.61 -3.97 -1.18
CA LEU A 77 4.29 -4.11 -2.47
C LEU A 77 5.27 -5.29 -2.48
N GLY A 78 6.04 -5.48 -1.41
CA GLY A 78 6.98 -6.59 -1.25
C GLY A 78 6.26 -7.94 -1.23
N SER A 79 5.11 -8.03 -0.56
CA SER A 79 4.30 -9.25 -0.56
C SER A 79 3.76 -9.59 -1.97
N MET A 80 3.36 -8.58 -2.75
CA MET A 80 2.91 -8.76 -4.14
C MET A 80 4.04 -9.25 -5.05
N GLN A 81 5.24 -8.65 -4.93
CA GLN A 81 6.41 -9.05 -5.73
C GLN A 81 6.86 -10.46 -5.38
N ALA A 82 7.00 -10.78 -4.08
CA ALA A 82 7.40 -12.11 -3.63
C ALA A 82 6.40 -13.19 -4.05
N TRP A 83 5.10 -12.88 -4.04
CA TRP A 83 4.07 -13.79 -4.54
C TRP A 83 4.20 -14.05 -6.04
N GLY A 84 4.38 -12.98 -6.83
CA GLY A 84 4.48 -13.10 -8.27
C GLY A 84 5.75 -13.83 -8.73
N GLU A 85 6.89 -13.54 -8.12
CA GLU A 85 8.14 -14.27 -8.38
C GLU A 85 8.01 -15.76 -8.06
N ALA A 86 7.33 -16.11 -6.95
CA ALA A 86 7.08 -17.50 -6.59
C ALA A 86 6.15 -18.21 -7.60
N LEU A 87 5.13 -17.53 -8.13
CA LEU A 87 4.26 -18.10 -9.17
C LEU A 87 4.98 -18.28 -10.50
N GLU A 88 5.84 -17.33 -10.88
CA GLU A 88 6.63 -17.41 -12.10
C GLU A 88 7.62 -18.57 -12.03
N HIS A 89 8.38 -18.69 -10.93
CA HIS A 89 9.38 -19.75 -10.76
C HIS A 89 8.79 -21.15 -10.53
N TYR A 90 7.73 -21.27 -9.72
CA TYR A 90 7.23 -22.58 -9.28
C TYR A 90 5.97 -23.07 -9.99
N ALA A 91 5.15 -22.16 -10.53
CA ALA A 91 3.94 -22.50 -11.29
C ALA A 91 4.06 -22.24 -12.79
N GLY A 92 5.15 -21.63 -13.26
CA GLY A 92 5.36 -21.32 -14.68
C GLY A 92 4.35 -20.30 -15.21
N VAL A 93 3.81 -19.44 -14.35
CA VAL A 93 2.79 -18.45 -14.70
C VAL A 93 3.45 -17.13 -15.07
N ASN A 94 3.18 -16.62 -16.27
CA ASN A 94 3.69 -15.31 -16.70
C ASN A 94 3.14 -14.17 -15.84
N TRP A 95 3.94 -13.11 -15.66
CA TRP A 95 3.60 -11.93 -14.85
C TRP A 95 2.25 -11.28 -15.22
N SER A 96 1.83 -11.32 -16.49
CA SER A 96 0.53 -10.82 -16.93
C SER A 96 -0.64 -11.58 -16.26
N SER A 97 -0.55 -12.91 -16.22
CA SER A 97 -1.53 -13.79 -15.56
C SER A 97 -1.47 -13.67 -14.04
N VAL A 98 -0.30 -13.36 -13.48
CA VAL A 98 -0.13 -13.04 -12.06
C VAL A 98 -0.83 -11.72 -11.72
N ALA A 99 -0.63 -10.67 -12.51
CA ALA A 99 -1.26 -9.36 -12.32
C ALA A 99 -2.80 -9.44 -12.35
N ASP A 100 -3.35 -10.19 -13.31
CA ASP A 100 -4.80 -10.43 -13.39
C ASP A 100 -5.34 -11.18 -12.15
N ARG A 101 -4.55 -12.12 -11.60
CA ARG A 101 -4.93 -12.85 -10.37
C ARG A 101 -4.80 -12.02 -9.10
N LEU A 102 -3.84 -11.09 -9.05
CA LEU A 102 -3.74 -10.07 -7.99
C LEU A 102 -5.02 -9.23 -7.95
N ASP A 103 -5.57 -8.88 -9.12
CA ASP A 103 -6.78 -8.06 -9.28
C ASP A 103 -8.10 -8.79 -8.93
N HIS A 104 -8.08 -10.10 -8.69
CA HIS A 104 -9.27 -10.88 -8.34
C HIS A 104 -9.60 -10.91 -6.85
N SER A 105 -8.76 -10.33 -5.98
CA SER A 105 -9.11 -10.18 -4.57
C SER A 105 -9.87 -8.86 -4.35
N PRO A 106 -11.11 -8.87 -3.84
CA PRO A 106 -11.89 -7.63 -3.75
C PRO A 106 -11.19 -6.62 -2.84
N THR A 107 -10.80 -5.46 -3.40
CA THR A 107 -10.28 -4.34 -2.62
C THR A 107 -11.41 -3.47 -2.06
N VAL A 108 -11.11 -2.64 -1.06
CA VAL A 108 -12.07 -1.66 -0.53
C VAL A 108 -12.48 -0.65 -1.59
N LEU A 109 -11.56 -0.33 -2.51
CA LEU A 109 -11.88 0.44 -3.70
C LEU A 109 -12.91 -0.32 -4.55
N ASP A 110 -12.75 -1.62 -4.79
CA ASP A 110 -13.80 -2.39 -5.47
C ASP A 110 -15.14 -2.31 -4.71
N PHE A 111 -15.16 -2.46 -3.38
CA PHE A 111 -16.41 -2.29 -2.61
C PHE A 111 -17.02 -0.89 -2.74
N ALA A 112 -16.22 0.17 -2.72
CA ALA A 112 -16.66 1.55 -2.91
C ALA A 112 -17.13 1.81 -4.36
N LEU A 113 -16.44 1.24 -5.34
CA LEU A 113 -16.74 1.33 -6.77
C LEU A 113 -17.99 0.52 -7.14
N TYR A 114 -18.19 -0.66 -6.55
CA TYR A 114 -19.37 -1.49 -6.75
C TYR A 114 -20.62 -0.96 -6.00
N THR A 115 -20.44 -0.12 -4.98
CA THR A 115 -21.56 0.52 -4.26
C THR A 115 -22.02 1.83 -4.91
N THR A 116 -21.17 2.50 -5.73
CA THR A 116 -21.56 3.72 -6.44
C THR A 116 -22.03 3.42 -7.87
N ARG A 117 -23.34 3.42 -8.08
CA ARG A 117 -24.04 2.96 -9.30
C ARG A 117 -23.82 3.81 -10.56
N SER A 118 -23.03 4.89 -10.54
CA SER A 118 -23.05 5.91 -11.60
C SER A 118 -21.70 6.59 -11.90
N TRP A 119 -20.62 5.82 -12.05
CA TRP A 119 -19.34 6.38 -12.49
C TRP A 119 -19.22 6.42 -14.03
N PRO A 120 -18.60 7.48 -14.62
CA PRO A 120 -18.27 7.53 -16.04
C PRO A 120 -17.43 6.32 -16.49
N PRO A 121 -17.64 5.78 -17.70
CA PRO A 121 -16.97 4.55 -18.17
C PRO A 121 -15.43 4.62 -18.11
N ALA A 122 -14.87 5.80 -18.40
CA ALA A 122 -13.42 6.04 -18.36
C ALA A 122 -12.84 5.91 -16.93
N LEU A 123 -13.55 6.38 -15.91
CA LEU A 123 -13.12 6.26 -14.52
C LEU A 123 -13.32 4.85 -13.99
N ASN A 124 -14.34 4.13 -14.47
CA ASN A 124 -14.58 2.74 -14.10
C ASN A 124 -13.49 1.80 -14.67
N GLY A 125 -13.05 2.05 -15.90
CA GLY A 125 -11.89 1.37 -16.49
C GLY A 125 -10.60 1.68 -15.74
N ALA A 126 -10.32 2.96 -15.47
CA ALA A 126 -9.13 3.37 -14.72
C ALA A 126 -9.13 2.83 -13.28
N ALA A 127 -10.27 2.79 -12.59
CA ALA A 127 -10.35 2.31 -11.21
C ALA A 127 -10.16 0.79 -11.10
N LYS A 128 -10.63 0.01 -12.08
CA LYS A 128 -10.34 -1.44 -12.16
C LYS A 128 -8.89 -1.71 -12.56
N LEU A 129 -8.33 -0.90 -13.45
CA LEU A 129 -6.94 -1.02 -13.93
C LEU A 129 -5.90 -0.45 -12.96
N LEU A 130 -6.28 0.41 -12.03
CA LEU A 130 -5.37 1.09 -11.10
C LEU A 130 -5.73 0.84 -9.64
N GLY A 131 -6.67 -0.03 -9.31
CA GLY A 131 -7.20 -0.20 -7.95
C GLY A 131 -6.11 -0.26 -6.87
N TYR A 132 -5.17 -1.20 -6.98
CA TYR A 132 -4.06 -1.32 -6.03
C TYR A 132 -3.00 -0.21 -6.14
N PRO A 133 -2.46 0.13 -7.34
CA PRO A 133 -1.49 1.21 -7.46
C PRO A 133 -2.03 2.57 -7.00
N ALA A 134 -3.28 2.90 -7.34
CA ALA A 134 -3.92 4.14 -6.96
C ALA A 134 -4.20 4.18 -5.46
N PHE A 135 -4.65 3.07 -4.86
CA PHE A 135 -4.82 2.96 -3.41
C PHE A 135 -3.51 3.25 -2.67
N LEU A 136 -2.43 2.57 -3.07
CA LEU A 136 -1.12 2.77 -2.46
C LEU A 136 -0.53 4.15 -2.77
N ALA A 137 -0.85 4.74 -3.92
CA ALA A 137 -0.49 6.12 -4.25
C ALA A 137 -1.19 7.13 -3.32
N ILE A 138 -2.47 6.94 -3.02
CA ILE A 138 -3.21 7.80 -2.07
C ILE A 138 -2.57 7.69 -0.68
N ALA A 139 -2.28 6.48 -0.21
CA ALA A 139 -1.60 6.28 1.08
C ALA A 139 -0.20 6.91 1.09
N LEU A 140 0.54 6.85 -0.03
CA LEU A 140 1.85 7.50 -0.16
C LEU A 140 1.73 9.03 -0.16
N MET A 141 0.73 9.59 -0.84
CA MET A 141 0.45 11.03 -0.82
C MET A 141 0.14 11.51 0.60
N GLU A 142 -0.63 10.74 1.36
CA GLU A 142 -0.91 11.04 2.76
C GLU A 142 0.37 11.00 3.60
N ALA A 143 1.21 9.97 3.43
CA ALA A 143 2.49 9.88 4.13
C ALA A 143 3.41 11.07 3.80
N LEU A 144 3.44 11.52 2.55
CA LEU A 144 4.18 12.72 2.12
C LEU A 144 3.62 14.01 2.73
N TRP A 145 2.29 14.13 2.80
CA TRP A 145 1.62 15.26 3.45
C TRP A 145 1.97 15.34 4.94
N LEU A 146 1.92 14.20 5.65
CA LEU A 146 2.32 14.10 7.04
C LEU A 146 3.81 14.37 7.24
N SER A 147 4.69 13.90 6.35
CA SER A 147 6.13 14.22 6.39
C SER A 147 6.40 15.70 6.18
N ARG A 148 5.66 16.36 5.27
CA ARG A 148 5.75 17.81 5.08
C ARG A 148 5.29 18.56 6.32
N TRP A 149 4.19 18.15 6.93
CA TRP A 149 3.75 18.71 8.21
C TRP A 149 4.82 18.55 9.28
N LEU A 150 5.37 17.34 9.43
CA LEU A 150 6.41 17.03 10.41
C LEU A 150 7.66 17.91 10.19
N TRP A 151 8.08 18.11 8.95
CA TRP A 151 9.19 19.00 8.57
C TRP A 151 8.98 20.44 9.04
N LEU A 152 7.77 20.95 8.90
CA LEU A 152 7.41 22.32 9.28
C LEU A 152 7.08 22.46 10.78
N SER A 153 6.82 21.36 11.47
CA SER A 153 6.47 21.33 12.89
C SER A 153 7.68 21.43 13.82
N THR A 154 7.41 21.72 15.09
CA THR A 154 8.37 21.63 16.21
C THR A 154 8.08 20.39 17.08
N ALA A 155 7.51 19.34 16.51
CA ALA A 155 7.13 18.14 17.24
C ALA A 155 8.35 17.48 17.92
N PRO A 156 8.18 16.89 19.12
CA PRO A 156 9.25 16.16 19.79
C PRO A 156 9.74 14.98 18.94
N GLY A 157 11.05 14.77 18.88
CA GLY A 157 11.62 13.66 18.10
C GLY A 157 11.55 13.81 16.58
N ARG A 158 11.15 14.99 16.06
CA ARG A 158 11.01 15.28 14.62
C ARG A 158 12.16 14.73 13.75
N ASN A 159 13.40 15.03 14.12
CA ASN A 159 14.56 14.66 13.31
C ASN A 159 14.74 13.14 13.23
N PHE A 160 14.43 12.40 14.30
CA PHE A 160 14.48 10.94 14.31
C PHE A 160 13.40 10.35 13.39
N PHE A 161 12.15 10.81 13.53
CA PHE A 161 11.05 10.32 12.70
C PHE A 161 11.25 10.65 11.21
N LEU A 162 11.78 11.84 10.87
CA LEU A 162 12.13 12.18 9.49
C LEU A 162 13.27 11.30 8.96
N ALA A 163 14.31 11.04 9.77
CA ALA A 163 15.44 10.20 9.36
C ALA A 163 15.01 8.75 9.07
N VAL A 164 14.00 8.23 9.79
CA VAL A 164 13.41 6.91 9.54
C VAL A 164 12.43 6.95 8.37
N ALA A 165 11.59 7.97 8.28
CA ALA A 165 10.57 8.07 7.24
C ALA A 165 11.17 8.32 5.85
N ALA A 166 12.22 9.13 5.73
CA ALA A 166 12.83 9.48 4.44
C ALA A 166 13.27 8.27 3.60
N PRO A 167 14.08 7.32 4.10
CA PRO A 167 14.46 6.14 3.33
C PRO A 167 13.27 5.24 3.02
N LEU A 168 12.31 5.11 3.95
CA LEU A 168 11.11 4.31 3.73
C LEU A 168 10.22 4.91 2.63
N LEU A 169 10.01 6.22 2.62
CA LEU A 169 9.23 6.91 1.60
C LEU A 169 9.89 6.81 0.22
N LEU A 170 11.22 6.93 0.16
CA LEU A 170 11.96 6.76 -1.09
C LEU A 170 11.85 5.32 -1.61
N CYS A 171 11.96 4.33 -0.73
CA CYS A 171 11.77 2.92 -1.09
C CYS A 171 10.32 2.65 -1.56
N ALA A 172 9.32 3.09 -0.79
CA ALA A 172 7.91 2.96 -1.13
C ALA A 172 7.59 3.61 -2.50
N GLY A 173 8.09 4.83 -2.72
CA GLY A 173 7.88 5.58 -3.96
C GLY A 173 8.51 4.91 -5.17
N THR A 174 9.75 4.41 -5.06
CA THR A 174 10.42 3.72 -6.16
C THR A 174 9.76 2.39 -6.51
N LEU A 175 9.33 1.59 -5.51
CA LEU A 175 8.59 0.35 -5.72
C LEU A 175 7.22 0.61 -6.38
N LEU A 176 6.50 1.63 -5.92
CA LEU A 176 5.21 2.01 -6.48
C LEU A 176 5.35 2.47 -7.94
N LEU A 177 6.36 3.29 -8.23
CA LEU A 177 6.63 3.78 -9.58
C LEU A 177 7.03 2.65 -10.53
N ARG A 178 7.81 1.67 -10.05
CA ARG A 178 8.11 0.44 -10.78
C ARG A 178 6.84 -0.35 -11.10
N MET A 179 5.93 -0.50 -10.14
CA MET A 179 4.65 -1.20 -10.35
C MET A 179 3.79 -0.50 -11.40
N PHE A 180 3.67 0.83 -11.32
CA PHE A 180 2.97 1.64 -12.33
C PHE A 180 3.59 1.46 -13.72
N TRP A 181 4.92 1.50 -13.80
CA TRP A 181 5.64 1.35 -15.06
C TRP A 181 5.45 -0.03 -15.69
N LEU A 182 5.52 -1.10 -14.90
CA LEU A 182 5.29 -2.46 -15.38
C LEU A 182 3.85 -2.65 -15.89
N ARG A 183 2.88 -2.05 -15.19
CA ARG A 183 1.46 -2.09 -15.58
C ARG A 183 1.20 -1.29 -16.85
N LEU A 184 1.85 -0.14 -17.01
CA LEU A 184 1.82 0.67 -18.24
C LEU A 184 2.46 -0.05 -19.42
N LYS A 185 3.63 -0.68 -19.23
CA LYS A 185 4.28 -1.47 -20.29
C LYS A 185 3.45 -2.69 -20.71
N GLY A 186 2.75 -3.35 -19.78
CA GLY A 186 1.84 -4.45 -20.10
C GLY A 186 0.62 -4.04 -20.93
N MET A 187 0.27 -2.75 -20.99
CA MET A 187 -0.85 -2.23 -21.80
C MET A 187 -0.47 -1.94 -23.26
N PHE A 188 0.81 -1.75 -23.56
CA PHE A 188 1.28 -1.63 -24.94
C PHE A 188 1.81 -3.00 -25.35
N PRO A 189 0.97 -3.89 -25.94
CA PRO A 189 1.53 -5.05 -26.62
C PRO A 189 2.57 -4.51 -27.60
N LYS A 190 3.77 -5.07 -27.57
CA LYS A 190 4.63 -4.95 -28.75
C LYS A 190 3.78 -5.47 -29.90
N GLU A 191 3.50 -4.63 -30.88
CA GLU A 191 3.14 -5.14 -32.20
C GLU A 191 4.26 -6.14 -32.52
N ASP A 192 3.89 -7.41 -32.62
CA ASP A 192 4.77 -8.41 -33.16
C ASP A 192 5.07 -7.94 -34.58
N ASP A 193 6.27 -7.38 -34.77
CA ASP A 193 6.84 -7.13 -36.08
C ASP A 193 6.91 -8.49 -36.78
N GLY A 194 5.94 -8.71 -37.68
CA GLY A 194 5.84 -9.89 -38.55
C GLY A 194 6.95 -9.99 -39.57
#